data_AF-A0A7S3HH95-F1
#
_entry.id   AF-A0A7S3HH95-F1
#
_cell.length_a   1.000
_cell.length_b   1.000
_cell.length_c   1.000
_cell.angle_alpha   90.00
_cell.angle_beta   90.00
_cell.angle_gamma   90.00
#
_symmetry.space_group_name_H-M   'P 1'
#
loop_
_entity.id
_entity.type
_entity.pdbx_description
1 polymer ?
#
loop_
_entity_poly.entity_id
_entity_poly.type
_entity_poly.pdbx_seq_one_letter_code
_entity_poly.pdbx_strand_id
1 'polypeptide(L)'
;MPDEEKVAQMYEAVLDHLLTKPDIKQKLTASMSMEKKWQFVKMNDIFDNSGSSGSGWGSKQNVLLASIEKAKTPDIANLKRLKASLQFANKEFMEGFLSAGGVSVLLKAIESRLTRRPVTELDVAILYEIMTCCKAIMN
;
A
#
# COMPACT_ATOMS: atom_id res chain seq x y z
N MET A 1 14.45 19.89 22.19
CA MET A 1 14.37 19.58 20.74
C MET A 1 15.55 18.66 20.44
N PRO A 2 15.38 17.58 19.65
CA PRO A 2 16.52 16.74 19.28
C PRO A 2 17.52 17.50 18.41
N ASP A 3 18.72 16.96 18.28
CA ASP A 3 19.76 17.45 17.38
C ASP A 3 19.29 17.51 15.91
N GLU A 4 19.82 18.45 15.14
CA GLU A 4 19.46 18.71 13.73
C GLU A 4 19.67 17.47 12.86
N GLU A 5 20.82 16.83 13.02
CA GLU A 5 21.16 15.61 12.28
C GLU A 5 20.17 14.48 12.61
N LYS A 6 19.79 14.36 13.88
CA LYS A 6 18.85 13.33 14.34
C LYS A 6 17.45 13.53 13.75
N VAL A 7 16.94 14.76 13.71
CA VAL A 7 15.63 15.04 13.10
C VAL A 7 15.65 14.81 11.60
N ALA A 8 16.74 15.16 10.91
CA ALA A 8 16.88 14.87 9.48
C ALA A 8 16.82 13.37 9.20
N GLN A 9 17.56 12.55 9.96
CA GLN A 9 17.53 11.08 9.86
C GLN A 9 16.12 10.52 10.14
N MET A 10 15.47 10.98 11.22
CA MET A 10 14.10 10.53 11.55
C MET A 10 13.10 10.93 10.47
N TYR A 11 13.22 12.13 9.89
CA TYR A 11 12.36 12.60 8.83
C TYR A 11 12.53 11.77 7.55
N GLU A 12 13.77 11.44 7.17
CA GLU A 12 14.03 10.57 6.03
C GLU A 12 13.46 9.16 6.23
N ALA A 13 13.60 8.59 7.42
CA ALA A 13 13.03 7.30 7.77
C ALA A 13 11.49 7.30 7.69
N VAL A 14 10.82 8.40 8.08
CA VAL A 14 9.36 8.55 7.88
C VAL A 14 9.02 8.56 6.38
N LEU A 15 9.76 9.31 5.58
CA LEU A 15 9.51 9.37 4.13
C LEU A 15 9.70 8.01 3.45
N ASP A 16 10.70 7.24 3.89
CA ASP A 16 10.94 5.87 3.42
C ASP A 16 9.84 4.92 3.88
N HIS A 17 9.37 5.06 5.11
CA HIS A 17 8.22 4.29 5.62
C HIS A 17 6.94 4.57 4.82
N LEU A 18 6.76 5.80 4.33
CA LEU A 18 5.64 6.19 3.48
C LEU A 18 5.84 5.87 1.99
N LEU A 19 6.92 5.16 1.63
CA LEU A 19 7.25 4.81 0.24
C LEU A 19 7.33 6.05 -0.69
N THR A 20 7.84 7.16 -0.16
CA THR A 20 7.96 8.41 -0.92
C THR A 20 9.01 8.27 -2.02
N LYS A 21 8.66 8.67 -3.25
CA LYS A 21 9.58 8.59 -4.39
C LYS A 21 10.88 9.38 -4.16
N PRO A 22 12.05 8.92 -4.66
CA PRO A 22 13.33 9.57 -4.39
C PRO A 22 13.40 11.05 -4.81
N ASP A 23 12.78 11.39 -5.94
CA ASP A 23 12.73 12.76 -6.47
C ASP A 23 11.88 13.69 -5.60
N ILE A 24 10.78 13.17 -5.05
CA ILE A 24 9.92 13.90 -4.10
C ILE A 24 10.62 14.02 -2.75
N LYS A 25 11.27 12.94 -2.28
CA LYS A 25 12.06 12.90 -1.03
C LYS A 25 13.13 14.00 -1.04
N GLN A 26 13.93 14.10 -2.10
CA GLN A 26 14.95 15.15 -2.23
C GLN A 26 14.36 16.57 -2.17
N LYS A 27 13.24 16.81 -2.88
CA LYS A 27 12.57 18.11 -2.87
C LYS A 27 12.02 18.48 -1.49
N LEU A 28 11.39 17.53 -0.80
CA LEU A 28 10.83 17.75 0.54
C LEU A 28 11.93 17.98 1.58
N THR A 29 13.01 17.19 1.54
CA THR A 29 14.15 17.36 2.43
C THR A 29 14.85 18.71 2.22
N ALA A 30 14.95 19.20 0.98
CA ALA A 30 15.57 20.49 0.67
C ALA A 30 14.68 21.71 0.98
N SER A 31 13.36 21.58 0.89
CA SER A 31 12.43 22.73 0.98
C SER A 31 11.82 22.96 2.37
N MET A 32 11.83 21.96 3.27
CA MET A 32 11.21 22.08 4.58
C MET A 32 12.17 22.58 5.65
N SER A 33 11.69 23.52 6.48
CA SER A 33 12.42 23.95 7.68
C SER A 33 12.50 22.83 8.72
N MET A 34 13.47 22.96 9.61
CA MET A 34 13.73 22.01 10.68
C MET A 34 12.52 21.78 11.60
N GLU A 35 11.80 22.84 11.97
CA GLU A 35 10.60 22.77 12.80
C GLU A 35 9.49 21.98 12.12
N LYS A 36 9.30 22.20 10.81
CA LYS A 36 8.29 21.49 10.02
C LYS A 36 8.63 20.02 9.85
N LYS A 37 9.91 19.68 9.64
CA LYS A 37 10.39 18.30 9.63
C LYS A 37 10.09 17.61 10.96
N TRP A 38 10.38 18.28 12.08
CA TRP A 38 10.12 17.74 13.41
C TRP A 38 8.63 17.56 13.70
N GLN A 39 7.78 18.52 13.30
CA GLN A 39 6.32 18.36 13.38
C GLN A 39 5.82 17.18 12.55
N PHE A 40 6.36 16.98 11.35
CA PHE A 40 5.99 15.86 10.49
C PHE A 40 6.39 14.51 11.09
N VAL A 41 7.59 14.42 11.67
CA VAL A 41 8.06 13.22 12.39
C VAL A 41 7.11 12.89 13.55
N LYS A 42 6.75 13.89 14.37
CA LYS A 42 5.80 13.71 15.48
C LYS A 42 4.42 13.24 15.03
N MET A 43 3.95 13.71 13.88
CA MET A 43 2.62 13.35 13.37
C MET A 43 2.56 11.90 12.88
N ASN A 44 3.67 11.35 12.38
CA ASN A 44 3.71 10.01 11.77
C ASN A 44 4.17 8.91 12.73
N ASP A 45 4.55 9.26 13.95
CA ASP A 45 4.83 8.41 15.10
C ASP A 45 5.23 6.94 14.84
N ILE A 46 6.16 6.73 13.91
CA ILE A 46 6.75 5.41 13.64
C ILE A 46 7.78 5.01 14.71
N PHE A 47 8.05 5.90 15.68
CA PHE A 47 9.14 5.77 16.64
C PHE A 47 8.66 5.64 18.10
N ASP A 48 7.48 6.15 18.49
CA ASP A 48 6.91 5.75 19.77
C ASP A 48 6.31 4.35 19.64
N ASN A 49 6.99 3.41 20.26
CA ASN A 49 6.67 1.98 20.33
C ASN A 49 5.39 1.68 21.14
N SER A 50 4.52 2.68 21.33
CA SER A 50 3.25 2.61 22.07
C SER A 50 2.05 2.64 21.12
N GLY A 51 1.90 1.58 20.33
CA GLY A 51 0.59 1.14 19.84
C GLY A 51 0.23 1.49 18.40
N SER A 52 1.06 1.13 17.42
CA SER A 52 0.67 1.07 16.00
C SER A 52 -0.28 -0.11 15.70
N SER A 53 -1.38 -0.24 16.44
CA SER A 53 -2.38 -1.31 16.28
C SER A 53 -3.30 -1.14 15.05
N GLY A 54 -2.96 -0.27 14.08
CA GLY A 54 -3.87 0.07 12.98
C GLY A 54 -3.29 0.25 11.58
N SER A 55 -1.96 0.34 11.40
CA SER A 55 -1.37 0.71 10.09
C SER A 55 -0.78 -0.46 9.29
N GLY A 56 -0.57 -1.62 9.93
CA GLY A 56 0.00 -2.80 9.29
C GLY A 56 -1.05 -3.67 8.58
N TRP A 57 -0.58 -4.49 7.64
CA TRP A 57 -1.40 -5.54 7.02
C TRP A 57 -1.95 -6.49 8.10
N GLY A 58 -3.27 -6.62 8.22
CA GLY A 58 -3.91 -7.30 9.33
C GLY A 58 -4.91 -8.39 8.94
N SER A 59 -5.61 -8.92 9.95
CA SER A 59 -6.61 -9.98 9.78
C SER A 59 -7.73 -9.58 8.82
N LYS A 60 -8.19 -8.32 8.86
CA LYS A 60 -9.21 -7.79 7.95
C LYS A 60 -8.75 -7.84 6.49
N GLN A 61 -7.49 -7.51 6.24
CA GLN A 61 -6.89 -7.55 4.89
C GLN A 61 -6.69 -8.98 4.42
N ASN A 62 -6.30 -9.91 5.30
CA ASN A 62 -6.25 -11.33 4.98
C ASN A 62 -7.62 -11.89 4.60
N VAL A 63 -8.69 -11.48 5.30
CA VAL A 63 -10.07 -11.87 4.94
C VAL A 63 -10.46 -11.30 3.59
N LEU A 64 -10.13 -10.03 3.31
CA LEU A 64 -10.37 -9.41 2.00
C LEU A 64 -9.63 -10.16 0.88
N LEU A 65 -8.36 -10.47 1.09
CA LEU A 65 -7.53 -11.17 0.10
C LEU A 65 -8.04 -12.59 -0.15
N ALA A 66 -8.37 -13.34 0.92
CA ALA A 66 -8.96 -14.66 0.81
C ALA A 66 -10.34 -14.63 0.13
N SER A 67 -11.13 -13.56 0.33
CA SER A 67 -12.38 -13.37 -0.38
C SER A 67 -12.18 -13.16 -1.88
N ILE A 68 -11.10 -12.49 -2.30
CA ILE A 68 -10.76 -12.33 -3.72
C ILE A 68 -10.26 -13.66 -4.30
N GLU A 69 -9.39 -14.37 -3.56
CA GLU A 69 -8.82 -15.65 -3.99
C GLU A 69 -9.88 -16.74 -4.18
N LYS A 70 -10.82 -16.86 -3.25
CA LYS A 70 -11.85 -17.91 -3.26
C LYS A 70 -13.04 -17.57 -4.15
N ALA A 71 -13.21 -16.31 -4.54
CA ALA A 71 -14.33 -15.89 -5.36
C ALA A 71 -14.19 -16.44 -6.78
N LYS A 72 -15.22 -17.17 -7.23
CA LYS A 72 -15.33 -17.56 -8.65
C LYS A 72 -15.32 -16.34 -9.57
N THR A 73 -15.87 -15.22 -9.12
CA THR A 73 -15.83 -13.93 -9.81
C THR A 73 -15.53 -12.87 -8.74
N PRO A 74 -14.32 -12.27 -8.74
CA PRO A 74 -13.98 -11.24 -7.77
C PRO A 74 -14.97 -10.08 -7.79
N ASP A 75 -15.40 -9.65 -6.62
CA ASP A 75 -16.27 -8.48 -6.48
C ASP A 75 -15.48 -7.18 -6.70
N ILE A 76 -16.01 -6.31 -7.55
CA ILE A 76 -15.42 -5.01 -7.87
C ILE A 76 -15.29 -4.14 -6.62
N ALA A 77 -16.24 -4.20 -5.68
CA ALA A 77 -16.16 -3.39 -4.47
C ALA A 77 -14.97 -3.83 -3.58
N ASN A 78 -14.74 -5.14 -3.48
CA ASN A 78 -13.57 -5.68 -2.77
C ASN A 78 -12.24 -5.31 -3.46
N LEU A 79 -12.19 -5.34 -4.79
CA LEU A 79 -11.02 -4.89 -5.55
C LEU A 79 -10.74 -3.39 -5.34
N LYS A 80 -11.78 -2.55 -5.35
CA LYS A 80 -11.64 -1.11 -5.07
C LYS A 80 -11.15 -0.83 -3.65
N ARG A 81 -11.63 -1.58 -2.67
CA ARG A 81 -11.14 -1.50 -1.28
C ARG A 81 -9.67 -1.89 -1.20
N LEU A 82 -9.28 -2.99 -1.84
CA LEU A 82 -7.88 -3.42 -1.90
C LEU A 82 -7.01 -2.35 -2.56
N LYS A 83 -7.44 -1.80 -3.71
CA LYS A 83 -6.74 -0.71 -4.40
C LYS A 83 -6.52 0.48 -3.48
N ALA A 84 -7.57 0.94 -2.79
CA ALA A 84 -7.48 2.07 -1.87
C ALA A 84 -6.46 1.80 -0.76
N SER A 85 -6.47 0.59 -0.18
CA SER A 85 -5.48 0.22 0.84
C SER A 85 -4.05 0.18 0.30
N LEU A 86 -3.84 -0.34 -0.92
CA LEU A 86 -2.53 -0.41 -1.55
C LEU A 86 -2.00 0.97 -1.97
N GLN A 87 -2.89 1.88 -2.39
CA GLN A 87 -2.51 3.21 -2.85
C GLN A 87 -1.98 4.12 -1.73
N PHE A 88 -2.43 3.90 -0.50
CA PHE A 88 -1.99 4.64 0.69
C PHE A 88 -1.19 3.74 1.66
N ALA A 89 -0.67 2.62 1.16
CA ALA A 89 0.08 1.67 1.97
C ALA A 89 1.41 2.28 2.41
N ASN A 90 1.74 2.10 3.68
CA ASN A 90 3.10 2.25 4.15
C ASN A 90 3.92 0.99 3.83
N LYS A 91 5.22 1.03 4.11
CA LYS A 91 6.15 -0.06 3.86
C LYS A 91 5.72 -1.37 4.51
N GLU A 92 5.35 -1.34 5.80
CA GLU A 92 4.93 -2.54 6.55
C GLU A 92 3.66 -3.18 5.97
N PHE A 93 2.69 -2.36 5.56
CA PHE A 93 1.48 -2.83 4.91
C PHE A 93 1.80 -3.51 3.58
N MET A 94 2.67 -2.91 2.77
CA MET A 94 3.08 -3.47 1.49
C MET A 94 3.84 -4.79 1.68
N GLU A 95 4.79 -4.83 2.61
CA GLU A 95 5.52 -6.05 2.96
C GLU A 95 4.57 -7.16 3.40
N GLY A 96 3.60 -6.86 4.27
CA GLY A 96 2.60 -7.82 4.70
C GLY A 96 1.71 -8.33 3.56
N PHE A 97 1.29 -7.47 2.64
CA PHE A 97 0.57 -7.88 1.42
C PHE A 97 1.40 -8.84 0.56
N LEU A 98 2.69 -8.54 0.35
CA LEU A 98 3.59 -9.38 -0.43
C LEU A 98 3.82 -10.73 0.24
N SER A 99 4.07 -10.74 1.56
CA SER A 99 4.24 -11.96 2.34
C SER A 99 2.98 -12.82 2.40
N ALA A 100 1.79 -12.21 2.34
CA ALA A 100 0.52 -12.93 2.23
C ALA A 100 0.26 -13.52 0.84
N GLY A 101 1.20 -13.41 -0.11
CA GLY A 101 1.05 -13.91 -1.48
C GLY A 101 0.09 -13.07 -2.31
N GLY A 102 -0.13 -11.80 -1.93
CA GLY A 102 -1.13 -10.94 -2.55
C GLY A 102 -0.98 -10.79 -4.07
N VAL A 103 0.26 -10.67 -4.57
CA VAL A 103 0.54 -10.62 -6.02
C VAL A 103 0.10 -11.90 -6.71
N SER A 104 0.41 -13.06 -6.13
CA SER A 104 0.01 -14.37 -6.68
C SER A 104 -1.51 -14.51 -6.76
N VAL A 105 -2.25 -14.02 -5.76
CA VAL A 105 -3.72 -14.00 -5.77
C VAL A 105 -4.24 -13.13 -6.92
N LEU A 106 -3.70 -11.93 -7.12
CA LEU A 106 -4.12 -11.05 -8.23
C LEU A 106 -3.82 -11.67 -9.60
N LEU A 107 -2.65 -12.28 -9.78
CA LEU A 107 -2.29 -12.94 -11.03
C LEU A 107 -3.17 -14.16 -11.34
N LYS A 108 -3.46 -15.00 -10.34
CA LYS A 108 -4.41 -16.11 -10.49
C LYS A 108 -5.82 -15.60 -10.84
N ALA A 109 -6.25 -14.50 -10.24
CA ALA A 109 -7.54 -13.90 -10.56
C ALA A 109 -7.58 -13.42 -12.02
N ILE A 110 -6.51 -12.78 -12.52
CA ILE A 110 -6.37 -12.41 -13.94
C ILE A 110 -6.47 -13.64 -14.84
N GLU A 111 -5.66 -14.66 -14.57
CA GLU A 111 -5.64 -15.90 -15.36
C GLU A 111 -7.02 -16.55 -15.43
N SER A 112 -7.73 -16.63 -14.30
CA SER A 112 -9.08 -17.19 -14.22
C SER A 112 -10.11 -16.43 -15.05
N ARG A 113 -9.92 -15.13 -15.26
CA ARG A 113 -10.81 -14.30 -16.09
C ARG A 113 -10.46 -14.40 -17.56
N LEU A 114 -9.18 -14.41 -17.90
CA LEU A 114 -8.71 -14.51 -19.30
C LEU A 114 -9.03 -15.87 -19.94
N THR A 115 -9.04 -16.94 -19.15
CA THR A 115 -9.34 -18.30 -19.61
C THR A 115 -10.84 -18.56 -19.76
N ARG A 116 -11.70 -17.69 -19.21
CA ARG A 116 -13.15 -17.85 -19.29
C ARG A 116 -13.66 -17.59 -20.72
N ARG A 117 -14.55 -18.45 -21.20
CA ARG A 117 -15.23 -18.30 -22.50
C ARG A 117 -16.75 -18.49 -22.33
N PRO A 118 -17.59 -17.63 -22.94
CA PRO A 118 -17.22 -16.34 -23.56
C PRO A 118 -16.71 -15.34 -22.52
N VAL A 119 -15.88 -14.39 -22.96
CA VAL A 119 -15.46 -13.25 -22.12
C VAL A 119 -16.60 -12.23 -22.13
N THR A 120 -17.01 -11.78 -20.95
CA THR A 120 -18.08 -10.79 -20.78
C THR A 120 -17.52 -9.41 -20.46
N GLU A 121 -18.33 -8.36 -20.63
CA GLU A 121 -17.97 -6.99 -20.24
C GLU A 121 -17.62 -6.88 -18.75
N LEU A 122 -18.30 -7.68 -17.90
CA LEU A 122 -18.00 -7.76 -16.48
C LEU A 122 -16.59 -8.32 -16.22
N ASP A 123 -16.15 -9.31 -17.00
CA ASP A 123 -14.80 -9.86 -16.87
C ASP A 123 -13.75 -8.79 -17.24
N VAL A 124 -14.01 -7.94 -18.24
CA VAL A 124 -13.15 -6.81 -18.61
C VAL A 124 -13.08 -5.77 -17.49
N ALA A 125 -14.22 -5.41 -16.88
CA ALA A 125 -14.26 -4.47 -15.77
C ALA A 125 -13.48 -4.99 -14.54
N ILE A 126 -13.60 -6.28 -14.23
CA ILE A 126 -12.86 -6.92 -13.14
C ILE A 126 -11.36 -6.93 -13.45
N LEU A 127 -10.97 -7.32 -14.67
CA LEU A 127 -9.56 -7.32 -15.09
C LEU A 127 -8.93 -5.94 -14.98
N TYR A 128 -9.66 -4.90 -15.40
CA TYR A 128 -9.22 -3.52 -15.26
C TYR A 128 -8.95 -3.16 -13.79
N GLU A 129 -9.89 -3.45 -12.88
CA GLU A 129 -9.71 -3.13 -11.47
C GLU A 129 -8.56 -3.93 -10.83
N ILE A 130 -8.36 -5.20 -11.20
CA ILE A 130 -7.19 -5.98 -10.75
C ILE A 130 -5.89 -5.32 -11.25
N MET A 131 -5.83 -4.91 -12.52
CA MET A 131 -4.66 -4.20 -13.07
C MET A 131 -4.39 -2.88 -12.35
N THR A 132 -5.41 -2.16 -11.91
CA THR A 132 -5.19 -0.93 -11.11
C THR A 132 -4.61 -1.24 -9.73
N CYS A 133 -4.94 -2.39 -9.13
CA CYS A 133 -4.29 -2.86 -7.90
C CYS A 133 -2.80 -3.17 -8.18
N CYS A 134 -2.49 -3.86 -9.28
CA CYS A 134 -1.11 -4.12 -9.69
C CYS A 134 -0.33 -2.81 -9.91
N LYS A 135 -0.95 -1.81 -10.54
CA LYS A 135 -0.34 -0.49 -10.72
C LYS A 135 -0.02 0.19 -9.38
N ALA A 136 -0.89 0.05 -8.38
CA ALA A 136 -0.64 0.61 -7.05
C ALA A 136 0.58 -0.03 -6.36
N ILE A 137 0.84 -1.32 -6.60
CA ILE A 137 1.99 -2.06 -6.04
C ILE A 137 3.32 -1.66 -6.71
N MET A 138 3.29 -1.29 -7.99
CA MET A 138 4.50 -0.96 -8.78
C MET A 138 4.94 0.51 -8.70
N ASN A 139 4.16 1.37 -8.04
CA ASN A 139 4.46 2.81 -7.92
C ASN A 139 5.43 3.12 -6.79
#